data_AF-V5HAT8-F1
#
_entry.id   AF-V5HAT8-F1
#
_cell.length_a   1.000
_cell.length_b   1.000
_cell.length_c   1.000
_cell.angle_alpha   90.00
_cell.angle_beta   90.00
_cell.angle_gamma   90.00
#
_symmetry.space_group_name_H-M   'P 1'
#
loop_
_entity.id
_entity.type
_entity.pdbx_description
1 polymer ?
#
loop_
_entity_poly.entity_id
_entity_poly.type
_entity_poly.pdbx_seq_one_letter_code
_entity_poly.pdbx_strand_id
1 'polypeptide(L)'
;MLSSMSNLMLLMTLGSVSGDLTPEVFSDLATLLSSCEQVESADIPSRLKELSRVIRKFRTDFAQLTSEEARSYLEQNDEEPGQLYREFIHCHGHRCIKEFDMLSVPWQLDPEPLIITLQHAVATPEPASVESTEPILSTPLNLWRRMALRLLVPWTKQAVAGRERA
;
A
#
# COMPACT_ATOMS: atom_id res chain seq x y z
N MET A 1 -0.76 11.85 16.71
CA MET A 1 -1.88 11.92 17.67
C MET A 1 -3.25 12.02 16.98
N LEU A 2 -3.44 12.88 15.98
CA LEU A 2 -4.72 13.07 15.30
C LEU A 2 -5.27 11.79 14.64
N SER A 3 -4.43 11.04 13.91
CA SER A 3 -4.81 9.74 13.30
C SER A 3 -5.29 8.70 14.32
N SER A 4 -4.64 8.62 15.48
CA SER A 4 -5.02 7.66 16.54
C SER A 4 -6.38 8.01 17.16
N MET A 5 -6.66 9.31 17.34
CA MET A 5 -7.95 9.77 17.86
C MET A 5 -9.10 9.54 16.86
N SER A 6 -8.86 9.80 15.57
CA SER A 6 -9.88 9.60 14.53
C SER A 6 -10.18 8.11 14.29
N ASN A 7 -9.15 7.25 14.36
CA ASN A 7 -9.34 5.80 14.35
C ASN A 7 -10.18 5.32 15.55
N LEU A 8 -9.92 5.86 16.75
CA LEU A 8 -10.71 5.54 17.93
C LEU A 8 -12.17 6.00 17.78
N MET A 9 -12.42 7.20 17.23
CA MET A 9 -13.79 7.67 16.98
C MET A 9 -14.56 6.76 16.01
N LEU A 10 -13.92 6.27 14.94
CA LEU A 10 -14.53 5.29 14.04
C LEU A 10 -14.84 3.98 14.78
N LEU A 11 -13.87 3.46 15.52
CA LEU A 11 -14.01 2.22 16.28
C LEU A 11 -15.16 2.31 17.30
N MET A 12 -15.28 3.42 18.03
CA MET A 12 -16.37 3.65 18.98
C MET A 12 -17.73 3.80 18.28
N THR A 13 -17.77 4.40 17.09
CA THR A 13 -19.01 4.54 16.30
C THR A 13 -19.54 3.19 15.81
N LEU A 14 -18.63 2.28 15.43
CA LEU A 14 -18.95 0.90 15.03
C LEU A 14 -19.26 0.01 16.25
N GLY A 15 -18.36 -0.04 17.23
CA GLY A 15 -18.46 -0.91 18.42
C GLY A 15 -19.63 -0.60 19.34
N SER A 16 -20.10 0.65 19.38
CA SER A 16 -21.31 1.00 20.12
C SER A 16 -22.61 0.43 19.54
N VAL A 17 -22.57 -0.28 18.40
CA VAL A 17 -23.70 -1.10 17.91
C VAL A 17 -23.70 -2.45 18.63
N SER A 18 -22.54 -3.10 18.70
CA SER A 18 -22.37 -4.44 19.27
C SER A 18 -22.22 -4.42 20.80
N GLY A 19 -21.98 -3.24 21.39
CA GLY A 19 -21.67 -3.09 22.81
C GLY A 19 -20.26 -3.54 23.19
N ASP A 20 -19.46 -3.98 22.21
CA ASP A 20 -18.11 -4.50 22.37
C ASP A 20 -17.31 -4.32 21.06
N LEU A 21 -16.00 -4.51 21.15
CA LEU A 21 -15.06 -4.47 20.02
C LEU A 21 -14.86 -5.89 19.47
N THR A 22 -15.85 -6.35 18.71
CA THR A 22 -15.84 -7.70 18.13
C THR A 22 -14.94 -7.78 16.87
N PRO A 23 -14.51 -8.97 16.44
CA PRO A 23 -13.75 -9.15 15.19
C PRO A 23 -14.44 -8.52 13.97
N GLU A 24 -15.76 -8.54 13.92
CA GLU A 24 -16.57 -7.94 12.85
C GLU A 24 -16.44 -6.42 12.84
N VAL A 25 -16.42 -5.79 14.02
CA VAL A 25 -16.20 -4.33 14.16
C VAL A 25 -14.80 -3.95 13.64
N PHE A 26 -13.78 -4.76 13.93
CA PHE A 26 -12.44 -4.55 13.39
C PHE A 26 -12.36 -4.79 11.89
N SER A 27 -13.08 -5.80 11.39
CA SER A 27 -13.19 -6.07 9.96
C SER A 27 -13.85 -4.91 9.21
N ASP A 28 -14.95 -4.37 9.75
CA ASP A 28 -15.65 -3.21 9.20
C ASP A 28 -14.76 -1.95 9.22
N LEU A 29 -14.01 -1.73 10.31
CA LEU A 29 -13.04 -0.63 10.38
C LEU A 29 -11.94 -0.78 9.32
N ALA A 30 -11.34 -1.97 9.20
CA ALA A 30 -10.33 -2.26 8.20
C ALA A 30 -10.88 -2.05 6.77
N THR A 31 -12.12 -2.48 6.54
CA THR A 31 -12.80 -2.32 5.27
C THR A 31 -13.01 -0.83 4.94
N LEU A 32 -13.48 -0.02 5.89
CA LEU A 32 -13.68 1.43 5.71
C LEU A 32 -12.36 2.19 5.43
N LEU A 33 -11.26 1.73 6.03
CA LEU A 33 -9.94 2.35 5.90
C LEU A 33 -9.06 1.74 4.80
N SER A 34 -9.49 0.65 4.17
CA SER A 34 -8.70 -0.10 3.17
C SER A 34 -8.23 0.74 1.98
N SER A 35 -9.00 1.77 1.60
CA SER A 35 -8.72 2.69 0.50
C SER A 35 -8.31 4.07 0.99
N CYS A 36 -7.30 4.16 1.85
CA CYS A 36 -6.66 5.44 2.18
C CYS A 36 -5.75 5.86 1.03
N GLU A 37 -6.18 6.87 0.27
CA GLU A 37 -5.33 7.50 -0.72
C GLU A 37 -4.23 8.33 -0.04
N GLN A 38 -3.10 8.50 -0.73
CA GLN A 38 -2.00 9.39 -0.32
C GLN A 38 -1.24 8.97 0.94
N VAL A 39 -1.28 7.68 1.28
CA VAL A 39 -0.42 7.07 2.30
C VAL A 39 0.80 6.51 1.57
N GLU A 40 1.98 7.09 1.80
CA GLU A 40 3.22 6.73 1.09
C GLU A 40 3.54 5.24 1.20
N SER A 41 3.41 4.68 2.41
CA SER A 41 3.68 3.27 2.66
C SER A 41 2.67 2.33 2.00
N ALA A 42 1.42 2.78 1.80
CA ALA A 42 0.38 2.01 1.14
C ALA A 42 0.48 2.06 -0.40
N ASP A 43 1.19 3.06 -0.95
CA ASP A 43 1.43 3.21 -2.38
C ASP A 43 2.54 2.28 -2.90
N ILE A 44 3.54 1.97 -2.06
CA ILE A 44 4.68 1.12 -2.43
C ILE A 44 4.22 -0.26 -2.96
N PRO A 45 3.36 -1.03 -2.25
CA PRO A 45 2.93 -2.34 -2.73
C PRO A 45 2.16 -2.29 -4.07
N SER A 46 1.29 -1.30 -4.28
CA SER A 46 0.55 -1.15 -5.54
C SER A 46 1.49 -0.83 -6.71
N ARG A 47 2.46 0.07 -6.50
CA ARG A 47 3.45 0.40 -7.54
C ARG A 47 4.38 -0.77 -7.85
N LEU A 48 4.83 -1.52 -6.84
CA LEU A 48 5.63 -2.73 -7.05
C LEU A 48 4.85 -3.79 -7.84
N LYS A 49 3.57 -3.96 -7.53
CA LYS A 49 2.67 -4.86 -8.25
C LYS A 49 2.55 -4.45 -9.71
N GLU A 50 2.23 -3.18 -9.98
CA GLU A 50 2.15 -2.63 -11.32
C GLU A 50 3.46 -2.80 -12.10
N LEU A 51 4.59 -2.43 -11.49
CA LEU A 51 5.91 -2.56 -12.10
C LEU A 51 6.22 -4.03 -12.42
N SER A 52 5.93 -4.97 -11.52
CA SER A 52 6.15 -6.40 -11.75
C SER A 52 5.29 -6.94 -12.91
N ARG A 53 4.05 -6.48 -13.04
CA ARG A 53 3.14 -6.83 -14.14
C ARG A 53 3.68 -6.31 -15.48
N VAL A 54 4.14 -5.08 -15.50
CA VAL A 54 4.72 -4.45 -16.70
C VAL A 54 6.02 -5.16 -17.08
N ILE A 55 6.94 -5.38 -16.14
CA ILE A 55 8.19 -6.12 -16.39
C ILE A 55 7.89 -7.48 -17.02
N ARG A 56 6.94 -8.25 -16.47
CA ARG A 56 6.59 -9.58 -17.01
C ARG A 56 6.14 -9.55 -18.46
N LYS A 57 5.45 -8.48 -18.89
CA LYS A 57 5.00 -8.29 -20.26
C LYS A 57 6.15 -8.02 -21.23
N PHE A 58 7.16 -7.27 -20.80
CA PHE A 58 8.30 -6.88 -21.64
C PHE A 58 9.47 -7.86 -21.58
N ARG A 59 9.67 -8.52 -20.44
CA ARG A 59 10.82 -9.40 -20.18
C ARG A 59 10.43 -10.56 -19.28
N THR A 60 10.02 -11.68 -19.89
CA THR A 60 9.51 -12.87 -19.19
C THR A 60 10.60 -13.61 -18.38
N ASP A 61 11.86 -13.46 -18.76
CA ASP A 61 13.03 -14.07 -18.10
C ASP A 61 13.60 -13.19 -16.97
N PHE A 62 13.00 -12.04 -16.67
CA PHE A 62 13.53 -11.06 -15.70
C PHE A 62 13.87 -11.68 -14.33
N ALA A 63 13.04 -12.62 -13.85
CA ALA A 63 13.26 -13.31 -12.58
C ALA A 63 14.49 -14.22 -12.55
N GLN A 64 15.08 -14.55 -13.71
CA GLN A 64 16.26 -15.40 -13.84
C GLN A 64 17.56 -14.61 -14.02
N LEU A 65 17.47 -13.29 -14.16
CA LEU A 65 18.63 -12.41 -14.27
C LEU A 65 19.37 -12.34 -12.94
N THR A 66 20.66 -12.01 -12.99
CA THR A 66 21.35 -11.53 -11.79
C THR A 66 20.78 -10.19 -11.34
N SER A 67 20.95 -9.84 -10.06
CA SER A 67 20.52 -8.55 -9.50
C SER A 67 21.07 -7.38 -10.32
N GLU A 68 22.33 -7.45 -10.74
CA GLU A 68 23.02 -6.43 -11.53
C GLU A 68 22.46 -6.31 -12.95
N GLU A 69 22.16 -7.43 -13.62
CA GLU A 69 21.55 -7.43 -14.96
C GLU A 69 20.12 -6.89 -14.91
N ALA A 70 19.34 -7.31 -13.92
CA ALA A 70 17.97 -6.82 -13.70
C ALA A 70 17.96 -5.31 -13.42
N ARG A 71 18.86 -4.85 -12.55
CA ARG A 71 19.08 -3.42 -12.27
C ARG A 71 19.44 -2.67 -13.54
N SER A 72 20.47 -3.12 -14.25
CA SER A 72 20.98 -2.46 -15.47
C SER A 72 19.88 -2.35 -16.52
N TYR A 73 19.08 -3.41 -16.68
CA TYR A 73 17.90 -3.39 -17.54
C TYR A 73 16.92 -2.29 -17.14
N LEU A 74 16.49 -2.21 -15.87
CA LEU A 74 15.52 -1.20 -15.45
C LEU A 74 16.06 0.24 -15.53
N GLU A 75 17.35 0.44 -15.25
CA GLU A 75 17.97 1.78 -15.31
C GLU A 75 18.11 2.28 -16.75
N GLN A 76 18.47 1.39 -17.69
CA GLN A 76 18.80 1.74 -19.08
C GLN A 76 17.62 1.56 -20.06
N ASN A 77 16.54 0.89 -19.65
CA ASN A 77 15.39 0.69 -20.51
C ASN A 77 14.58 1.99 -20.65
N ASP A 78 14.39 2.44 -21.89
CA ASP A 78 13.62 3.66 -22.21
C ASP A 78 12.11 3.40 -22.36
N GLU A 79 11.69 2.14 -22.35
CA GLU A 79 10.29 1.72 -22.39
C GLU A 79 9.61 1.79 -21.01
N GLU A 80 8.35 1.36 -20.95
CA GLU A 80 7.48 1.41 -19.77
C GLU A 80 8.11 0.85 -18.48
N PRO A 81 8.78 -0.32 -18.47
CA PRO A 81 9.36 -0.87 -17.24
C PRO A 81 10.43 0.04 -16.62
N GLY A 82 11.32 0.61 -17.45
CA GLY A 82 12.39 1.48 -16.96
C GLY A 82 11.87 2.86 -16.54
N GLN A 83 10.86 3.39 -17.24
CA GLN A 83 10.20 4.64 -16.84
C GLN A 83 9.55 4.51 -15.46
N LEU A 84 8.75 3.46 -15.24
CA LEU A 84 8.09 3.19 -13.97
C LEU A 84 9.08 2.93 -12.83
N TYR A 85 10.18 2.23 -13.10
CA TYR A 85 11.24 2.03 -12.11
C TYR A 85 11.91 3.35 -11.71
N ARG A 86 12.27 4.20 -12.67
CA ARG A 86 12.88 5.51 -12.37
C ARG A 86 11.92 6.42 -11.61
N GLU A 87 10.64 6.41 -11.95
CA GLU A 87 9.61 7.12 -11.18
C GLU A 87 9.49 6.56 -9.76
N PHE A 88 9.50 5.23 -9.60
CA PHE A 88 9.49 4.60 -8.28
C PHE A 88 10.68 5.02 -7.43
N ILE A 89 11.90 5.00 -7.97
CA ILE A 89 13.10 5.45 -7.24
C ILE A 89 13.02 6.95 -6.94
N HIS A 90 12.51 7.77 -7.85
CA HIS A 90 12.33 9.21 -7.60
C HIS A 90 11.39 9.48 -6.42
N CYS A 91 10.27 8.76 -6.34
CA CYS A 91 9.28 8.95 -5.28
C CYS A 91 9.67 8.25 -3.96
N HIS A 92 10.16 7.01 -4.04
CA HIS A 92 10.31 6.09 -2.92
C HIS A 92 11.74 5.62 -2.67
N GLY A 93 12.73 6.06 -3.46
CA GLY A 93 14.11 5.61 -3.34
C GLY A 93 14.79 6.00 -2.03
N HIS A 94 14.26 6.98 -1.30
CA HIS A 94 14.73 7.37 0.02
C HIS A 94 14.38 6.34 1.12
N ARG A 95 13.46 5.39 0.82
CA ARG A 95 13.00 4.33 1.73
C ARG A 95 13.95 3.13 1.69
N CYS A 96 13.81 2.24 2.67
CA CYS A 96 14.55 0.98 2.73
C CYS A 96 13.78 -0.08 3.51
N ILE A 97 14.25 -1.33 3.46
CA ILE A 97 13.78 -2.37 4.38
C ILE A 97 14.37 -2.07 5.77
N LYS A 98 13.55 -2.13 6.82
CA LYS A 98 13.89 -1.75 8.21
C LYS A 98 14.25 -0.26 8.36
N GLU A 99 13.34 0.62 7.95
CA GLU A 99 13.52 2.09 8.01
C GLU A 99 13.92 2.66 9.38
N PHE A 100 13.65 1.95 10.49
CA PHE A 100 14.02 2.37 11.83
C PHE A 100 15.45 1.96 12.25
N ASP A 101 16.13 1.13 11.46
CA ASP A 101 17.53 0.79 11.67
C ASP A 101 18.42 1.80 10.95
N MET A 102 19.20 2.57 11.72
CA MET A 102 20.09 3.63 11.22
C MET A 102 21.19 3.11 10.27
N LEU A 103 21.45 1.80 10.25
CA LEU A 103 22.42 1.18 9.34
C LEU A 103 21.80 0.75 8.01
N SER A 104 20.48 0.84 7.86
CA SER A 104 19.81 0.44 6.62
C SER A 104 20.09 1.43 5.49
N VAL A 105 20.33 0.88 4.30
CA VAL A 105 20.69 1.67 3.12
C VAL A 105 19.43 1.94 2.28
N PRO A 106 19.13 3.21 1.94
CA PRO A 106 18.06 3.57 1.01
C PRO A 106 18.17 2.89 -0.35
N TRP A 107 17.02 2.56 -0.96
CA TRP A 107 16.97 1.93 -2.29
C TRP A 107 17.61 2.75 -3.41
N GLN A 108 17.64 4.08 -3.28
CA GLN A 108 18.33 4.93 -4.24
C GLN A 108 19.86 4.74 -4.21
N LEU A 109 20.42 4.37 -3.05
CA LEU A 109 21.85 4.11 -2.88
C LEU A 109 22.19 2.65 -3.15
N ASP A 110 21.39 1.75 -2.61
CA ASP A 110 21.51 0.30 -2.84
C ASP A 110 20.13 -0.29 -3.21
N PRO A 111 19.85 -0.45 -4.52
CA PRO A 111 18.57 -0.97 -4.99
C PRO A 111 18.50 -2.50 -4.91
N GLU A 112 19.55 -3.23 -4.54
CA GLU A 112 19.58 -4.69 -4.60
C GLU A 112 18.38 -5.35 -3.88
N PRO A 113 18.01 -4.97 -2.64
CA PRO A 113 16.86 -5.56 -1.96
C PRO A 113 15.52 -5.32 -2.69
N LEU A 114 15.40 -4.16 -3.35
CA LEU A 114 14.23 -3.82 -4.16
C LEU A 114 14.18 -4.65 -5.45
N ILE A 115 15.32 -4.84 -6.12
CA ILE A 115 15.43 -5.66 -7.33
C ILE A 115 15.05 -7.11 -7.04
N ILE A 116 15.58 -7.69 -5.96
CA ILE A 116 15.24 -9.05 -5.52
C ILE A 116 13.73 -9.18 -5.28
N THR A 117 13.13 -8.18 -4.62
CA THR A 117 11.67 -8.14 -4.39
C THR A 117 10.89 -8.14 -5.70
N LEU A 118 11.32 -7.33 -6.69
CA LEU A 118 10.69 -7.29 -8.02
C LEU A 118 10.84 -8.62 -8.77
N GLN A 119 12.00 -9.26 -8.70
CA GLN A 119 12.22 -10.58 -9.33
C GLN A 119 11.28 -11.63 -8.75
N HIS A 120 11.10 -11.66 -7.43
CA HIS A 120 10.11 -12.53 -6.79
C HIS A 120 8.68 -12.21 -7.24
N ALA A 121 8.30 -10.93 -7.26
CA ALA A 121 6.97 -10.50 -7.72
C ALA A 121 6.70 -10.87 -9.18
N VAL A 122 7.71 -10.80 -10.05
CA VAL A 122 7.63 -11.22 -11.46
C VAL A 122 7.55 -12.75 -11.58
N ALA A 123 8.22 -13.51 -10.70
CA ALA A 123 8.15 -14.97 -10.73
C ALA A 123 6.77 -15.49 -10.27
N THR A 124 6.16 -14.86 -9.27
CA THR A 124 4.88 -15.30 -8.71
C THR A 124 3.72 -14.84 -9.59
N PRO A 125 2.82 -15.72 -10.07
CA PRO A 125 1.62 -15.30 -10.79
C PRO A 125 0.75 -14.40 -9.90
N GLU A 126 0.16 -13.34 -10.47
CA GLU A 126 -0.78 -12.53 -9.69
C GLU A 126 -1.96 -13.41 -9.24
N PRO A 127 -2.35 -13.37 -7.95
CA PRO A 127 -3.66 -13.87 -7.57
C PRO A 127 -4.73 -13.06 -8.31
N ALA A 128 -5.80 -13.73 -8.76
CA ALA A 128 -6.91 -13.07 -9.43
C ALA A 128 -7.31 -11.82 -8.66
N SER A 129 -7.41 -10.69 -9.36
CA SER A 129 -7.83 -9.42 -8.76
C SER A 129 -9.17 -9.65 -8.05
N VAL A 130 -9.17 -9.51 -6.72
CA VAL A 130 -10.42 -9.44 -5.96
C VAL A 130 -11.06 -8.14 -6.41
N GLU A 131 -12.12 -8.22 -7.22
CA GLU A 131 -12.92 -7.06 -7.58
C GLU A 131 -13.28 -6.31 -6.30
N SER A 132 -13.05 -5.00 -6.31
CA SER A 132 -13.45 -4.07 -5.26
C SER A 132 -14.97 -4.09 -5.12
N THR A 133 -15.46 -5.10 -4.41
CA THR A 133 -16.84 -5.16 -3.98
C THR A 133 -17.05 -3.97 -3.06
N GLU A 134 -18.15 -3.23 -3.25
CA GLU A 134 -18.51 -2.17 -2.30
C GLU A 134 -18.43 -2.73 -0.89
N PRO A 135 -17.84 -1.99 0.06
CA PRO A 135 -17.58 -2.51 1.39
C PRO A 135 -18.92 -2.81 2.09
N ILE A 136 -19.32 -4.07 2.09
CA ILE A 136 -20.50 -4.53 2.82
C ILE A 136 -20.10 -4.62 4.29
N LEU A 137 -20.58 -3.66 5.07
CA LEU A 137 -20.37 -3.66 6.51
C LEU A 137 -21.24 -4.73 7.15
N SER A 138 -20.63 -5.55 8.01
CA SER A 138 -21.32 -6.58 8.77
C SER A 138 -22.16 -5.98 9.91
N THR A 139 -21.75 -4.82 10.41
CA THR A 139 -22.42 -4.13 11.52
C THR A 139 -23.73 -3.47 11.05
N PRO A 140 -24.89 -3.77 11.67
CA PRO A 140 -26.16 -3.13 11.32
C PRO A 140 -26.18 -1.66 11.78
N LEU A 141 -26.00 -0.73 10.84
CA LEU A 141 -25.92 0.70 11.14
C LEU A 141 -27.26 1.41 10.99
N ASN A 142 -27.64 2.18 12.01
CA ASN A 142 -28.75 3.15 11.95
C ASN A 142 -28.38 4.40 11.12
N LEU A 143 -29.38 5.21 10.75
CA LEU A 143 -29.22 6.32 9.81
C LEU A 143 -28.22 7.39 10.29
N TRP A 144 -28.24 7.72 11.59
CA TRP A 144 -27.33 8.69 12.19
C TRP A 144 -25.88 8.21 12.18
N ARG A 145 -25.63 6.93 12.47
CA ARG A 145 -24.28 6.34 12.41
C ARG A 145 -23.75 6.30 10.98
N ARG A 146 -24.62 6.00 10.00
CA ARG A 146 -24.24 6.09 8.57
C ARG A 146 -23.84 7.52 8.19
N MET A 147 -24.58 8.53 8.66
CA MET A 147 -24.19 9.93 8.45
C MET A 147 -22.88 10.30 9.16
N ALA A 148 -22.68 9.86 10.40
CA ALA A 148 -21.44 10.09 11.12
C ALA A 148 -20.24 9.46 10.40
N LEU A 149 -20.36 8.21 9.95
CA LEU A 149 -19.30 7.53 9.19
C LEU A 149 -19.00 8.22 7.86
N ARG A 150 -20.00 8.76 7.15
CA ARG A 150 -19.78 9.54 5.93
C ARG A 150 -18.88 10.75 6.13
N LEU A 151 -18.86 11.33 7.33
CA LEU A 151 -18.00 12.47 7.68
C LEU A 151 -16.67 12.02 8.30
N LEU A 152 -16.72 11.03 9.21
CA LEU A 152 -15.55 10.57 9.94
C LEU A 152 -14.58 9.78 9.07
N VAL A 153 -15.07 8.91 8.17
CA VAL A 153 -14.21 8.08 7.31
C VAL A 153 -13.26 8.92 6.45
N PRO A 154 -13.73 9.89 5.62
CA PRO A 154 -12.81 10.69 4.80
C PRO A 154 -11.83 11.51 5.65
N TRP A 155 -12.27 12.02 6.80
CA TRP A 155 -11.39 12.75 7.71
C TRP A 155 -10.32 11.86 8.32
N THR A 156 -10.67 10.65 8.77
CA THR A 156 -9.70 9.68 9.29
C THR A 156 -8.69 9.26 8.22
N LYS A 157 -9.15 9.00 6.98
CA LYS A 157 -8.25 8.68 5.87
C LYS A 157 -7.21 9.79 5.65
N GLN A 158 -7.66 11.05 5.64
CA GLN A 158 -6.74 12.21 5.54
C GLN A 158 -5.80 12.33 6.74
N ALA A 159 -6.28 12.07 7.96
CA ALA A 159 -5.44 12.11 9.15
C ALA A 159 -4.36 11.02 9.16
N VAL A 160 -4.66 9.83 8.60
CA VAL A 160 -3.68 8.76 8.39
C VAL A 160 -2.65 9.16 7.33
N ALA A 161 -3.08 9.67 6.17
CA ALA A 161 -2.19 10.16 5.13
C ALA A 161 -1.26 11.28 5.61
N GLY A 162 -1.79 12.24 6.38
CA GLY A 162 -1.01 13.35 6.94
C GLY A 162 0.08 12.93 7.93
N ARG A 163 -0.01 11.73 8.53
CA ARG A 163 1.03 11.20 9.43
C ARG A 163 2.34 10.90 8.70
N GLU A 164 2.27 10.50 7.44
CA GLU A 164 3.45 10.05 6.68
C GLU A 164 4.14 11.17 5.90
N ARG A 165 3.54 12.37 5.88
CA ARG A 165 4.10 13.58 5.28
C ARG A 165 4.83 14.49 6.29
N ALA A 166 4.72 14.19 7.59
CA ALA A 166 5.17 15.04 8.69
C ALA A 166 6.52 14.58 9.26
#